data_AF-G7TCD7-F1
#
_entry.id   AF-G7TCD7-F1
#
_cell.length_a   1.000
_cell.length_b   1.000
_cell.length_c   1.000
_cell.angle_alpha   90.00
_cell.angle_beta   90.00
_cell.angle_gamma   90.00
#
_symmetry.space_group_name_H-M   'P 1'
#
loop_
_entity.id
_entity.type
_entity.pdbx_description
1 polymer ?
#
loop_
_entity_poly.entity_id
_entity_poly.type
_entity_poly.pdbx_seq_one_letter_code
_entity_poly.pdbx_strand_id
1 'polypeptide(L)'
;MDAANHGVEIIHRSKFKRLTDEQRCWLKRRQTVEPAIAHLKHDNGMDRCWLQGANGDALHAVLCAAGYNIGWLLRAMVRLGLKGLFAPMVGRLAMLATVLALSLKASNTRPHRLAWCVW
;
A
#
# COMPACT_ATOMS: atom_id res chain seq x y z
N MET A 1 15.13 -8.15 35.54
CA MET A 1 15.26 -7.81 34.11
C MET A 1 16.10 -6.55 33.92
N ASP A 2 15.84 -5.46 34.67
CA ASP A 2 16.67 -4.23 34.60
C ASP A 2 18.07 -4.39 35.25
N ALA A 3 18.23 -5.36 36.14
CA ALA A 3 19.48 -5.62 36.84
C ALA A 3 20.61 -6.23 35.97
N ALA A 4 20.32 -6.68 34.74
CA ALA A 4 21.29 -7.35 33.87
C ALA A 4 21.88 -6.45 32.76
N ASN A 5 21.44 -5.19 32.67
CA ASN A 5 21.84 -4.26 31.61
C ASN A 5 22.37 -2.96 32.23
N HIS A 6 23.60 -3.01 32.75
CA HIS A 6 24.24 -1.86 33.37
C HIS A 6 24.58 -0.82 32.30
N GLY A 7 23.97 0.38 32.37
CA GLY A 7 24.25 1.51 31.48
C GLY A 7 23.21 1.81 30.40
N VAL A 8 22.12 1.03 30.32
CA VAL A 8 21.01 1.30 29.38
C VAL A 8 19.76 1.72 30.15
N GLU A 9 19.26 2.93 29.91
CA GLU A 9 17.97 3.37 30.46
C GLU A 9 16.81 2.72 29.69
N ILE A 10 16.16 1.75 30.33
CA ILE A 10 15.01 1.05 29.74
C ILE A 10 13.76 1.89 29.95
N ILE A 11 13.31 2.55 28.90
CA ILE A 11 12.12 3.40 28.91
C ILE A 11 10.86 2.54 28.79
N HIS A 12 10.08 2.47 29.87
CA HIS A 12 8.85 1.68 29.90
C HIS A 12 7.65 2.47 29.34
N ARG A 13 6.79 1.81 28.54
CA ARG A 13 5.61 2.45 27.90
C ARG A 13 4.66 3.12 28.90
N SER A 14 4.59 2.62 30.13
CA SER A 14 3.72 3.12 31.20
C SER A 14 4.14 4.49 31.75
N LYS A 15 5.38 4.94 31.46
CA LYS A 15 5.89 6.25 31.89
C LYS A 15 5.75 7.34 30.81
N PHE A 16 4.86 7.17 29.83
CA PHE A 16 4.68 8.08 28.69
C PHE A 16 4.50 9.57 29.04
N LYS A 17 3.90 9.88 30.20
CA LYS A 17 3.72 11.25 30.70
C LYS A 17 5.02 11.90 31.21
N ARG A 18 6.06 11.11 31.51
CA ARG A 18 7.36 11.56 32.04
C ARG A 18 8.48 11.52 30.98
N LEU A 19 8.14 11.18 29.74
CA LEU A 19 9.09 11.09 28.62
C LEU A 19 9.33 12.46 28.00
N THR A 20 10.57 12.72 27.58
CA THR A 20 10.92 13.83 26.69
C THR A 20 10.26 13.63 25.32
N ASP A 21 10.11 14.71 24.55
CA ASP A 21 9.46 14.62 23.23
C ASP A 21 10.25 13.78 22.22
N GLU A 22 11.57 13.71 22.33
CA GLU A 22 12.41 12.83 21.51
C GLU A 22 12.13 11.35 21.81
N GLN A 23 12.14 10.97 23.10
CA GLN A 23 11.81 9.61 23.53
C GLN A 23 10.38 9.23 23.12
N ARG A 24 9.45 10.19 23.14
CA ARG A 24 8.06 10.00 22.68
C ARG A 24 8.00 9.74 21.17
N CYS A 25 8.80 10.45 20.38
CA CYS A 25 8.91 10.22 18.94
C CYS A 25 9.49 8.83 18.64
N TRP A 26 10.53 8.40 19.36
CA TRP A 26 11.09 7.05 19.23
C TRP A 26 10.07 5.96 19.58
N LEU A 27 9.31 6.14 20.66
CA LEU A 27 8.27 5.20 21.06
C LEU A 27 7.14 5.09 20.01
N LYS A 28 6.71 6.23 19.44
CA LYS A 28 5.70 6.24 18.37
C LYS A 28 6.19 5.51 17.12
N ARG A 29 7.45 5.73 16.70
CA ARG A 29 8.05 5.00 15.57
C ARG A 29 8.08 3.49 15.82
N ARG A 30 8.45 3.07 17.03
CA ARG A 30 8.45 1.63 17.41
C ARG A 30 7.06 1.02 17.41
N GLN A 31 6.05 1.73 17.92
CA GLN A 31 4.66 1.25 17.94
C GLN A 31 4.09 1.00 16.54
N THR A 32 4.56 1.70 15.51
CA THR A 32 4.16 1.43 14.12
C THR A 32 4.87 0.20 13.55
N VAL A 33 6.07 -0.12 14.03
CA VAL A 33 6.90 -1.23 13.54
C VAL A 33 6.61 -2.55 14.28
N GLU A 34 6.29 -2.50 15.58
CA GLU A 34 5.96 -3.68 16.39
C GLU A 34 4.83 -4.55 15.79
N PRO A 35 3.72 -3.99 15.27
CA PRO A 35 2.69 -4.76 14.58
C PRO A 35 3.22 -5.44 13.32
N ALA A 36 4.06 -4.74 12.54
CA ALA A 36 4.65 -5.30 11.32
C ALA A 36 5.59 -6.47 11.65
N ILE A 37 6.37 -6.38 12.73
CA ILE A 37 7.23 -7.47 13.22
C ILE A 37 6.38 -8.63 13.76
N ALA A 38 5.30 -8.35 14.49
CA ALA A 38 4.40 -9.37 15.00
C ALA A 38 3.71 -10.15 13.86
N HIS A 39 3.22 -9.44 12.84
CA HIS A 39 2.71 -10.03 11.61
C HIS A 39 3.77 -10.84 10.89
N LEU A 40 4.99 -10.31 10.74
CA LEU A 40 6.11 -11.06 10.14
C LEU A 40 6.41 -12.36 10.91
N LYS A 41 6.33 -12.32 12.24
CA LYS A 41 6.57 -13.50 13.08
C LYS A 41 5.49 -14.56 12.89
N HIS A 42 4.23 -14.16 12.85
CA HIS A 42 3.09 -15.07 12.78
C HIS A 42 2.81 -15.56 11.35
N ASP A 43 2.79 -14.65 10.38
CA ASP A 43 2.35 -14.91 9.00
C ASP A 43 3.46 -15.55 8.15
N ASN A 44 4.74 -15.25 8.42
CA ASN A 44 5.87 -15.82 7.68
C ASN A 44 6.57 -16.98 8.42
N GLY A 45 5.97 -17.53 9.48
CA GLY A 45 6.48 -18.77 10.11
C GLY A 45 7.83 -18.62 10.82
N MET A 46 8.15 -17.43 11.32
CA MET A 46 9.39 -17.17 12.08
C MET A 46 9.37 -17.80 13.48
N ASP A 47 8.26 -18.42 13.88
CA ASP A 47 8.07 -19.06 15.19
C ASP A 47 8.67 -20.48 15.25
N ARG A 48 8.93 -21.13 14.10
CA ARG A 48 9.62 -22.43 14.04
C ARG A 48 10.58 -22.50 12.86
N CYS A 49 11.88 -22.56 13.14
CA CYS A 49 12.88 -22.96 12.16
C CYS A 49 12.96 -24.49 12.12
N TRP A 50 12.88 -25.05 10.91
CA TRP A 50 13.03 -26.49 10.67
C TRP A 50 14.42 -26.86 10.16
N LEU A 51 15.31 -25.87 9.96
CA LEU A 51 16.68 -26.08 9.55
C LEU A 51 17.57 -26.31 10.77
N GLN A 52 18.53 -27.23 10.64
CA GLN A 52 19.46 -27.55 11.73
C GLN A 52 20.55 -26.49 11.90
N GLY A 53 20.74 -26.05 13.14
CA GLY A 53 21.86 -25.22 13.55
C GLY A 53 21.67 -23.71 13.35
N ALA A 54 22.59 -22.92 13.91
CA ALA A 54 22.52 -21.45 13.93
C ALA A 54 22.51 -20.82 12.52
N ASN A 55 23.18 -21.46 11.54
CA ASN A 55 23.16 -20.99 10.15
C ASN A 55 21.78 -21.17 9.52
N GLY A 56 21.06 -22.24 9.87
CA GLY A 56 19.69 -22.50 9.43
C GLY A 56 18.72 -21.45 9.94
N ASP A 57 18.82 -21.10 11.23
CA ASP A 57 18.01 -20.05 11.85
C ASP A 57 18.23 -18.68 11.20
N ALA A 58 19.49 -18.33 10.88
CA ALA A 58 19.82 -17.09 10.20
C ALA A 58 19.22 -17.02 8.79
N LEU A 59 19.34 -18.09 8.01
CA LEU A 59 18.76 -18.17 6.66
C LEU A 59 17.23 -18.14 6.70
N HIS A 60 16.61 -18.82 7.66
CA HIS A 60 15.16 -18.82 7.85
C HIS A 60 14.65 -17.40 8.14
N ALA A 61 15.30 -16.67 9.06
CA ALA A 61 14.93 -15.29 9.37
C ALA A 61 15.05 -14.36 8.14
N VAL A 62 16.12 -14.48 7.36
CA VAL A 62 16.31 -13.69 6.12
C VAL A 62 15.24 -14.03 5.09
N LEU A 63 14.92 -15.31 4.89
CA LEU A 63 13.89 -15.74 3.93
C LEU A 63 12.49 -15.27 4.34
N CYS A 64 12.15 -15.37 5.62
CA CYS A 64 10.91 -14.81 6.17
C CYS A 64 10.82 -13.30 5.89
N ALA A 65 11.88 -12.54 6.16
CA ALA A 65 11.92 -11.10 5.88
C ALA A 65 11.79 -10.79 4.38
N ALA A 66 12.48 -11.54 3.53
CA ALA A 66 12.41 -11.40 2.08
C ALA A 66 11.00 -11.67 1.54
N GLY A 67 10.33 -12.73 2.01
CA GLY A 67 8.97 -13.06 1.61
C GLY A 67 7.96 -11.96 1.93
N TYR A 68 8.10 -11.29 3.08
CA TYR A 68 7.26 -10.15 3.44
C TYR A 68 7.48 -8.97 2.50
N ASN A 69 8.73 -8.64 2.17
CA ASN A 69 9.05 -7.57 1.25
C ASN A 69 8.50 -7.84 -0.17
N ILE A 70 8.63 -9.09 -0.64
CA ILE A 70 8.09 -9.51 -1.95
C ILE A 70 6.55 -9.41 -1.96
N GLY A 71 5.86 -9.78 -0.88
CA GLY A 71 4.41 -9.63 -0.76
C GLY A 71 3.95 -8.17 -0.87
N TRP A 72 4.68 -7.24 -0.25
CA TRP A 72 4.42 -5.81 -0.38
C TRP A 72 4.66 -5.29 -1.80
N LEU A 73 5.76 -5.72 -2.42
CA LEU A 73 6.08 -5.39 -3.81
C LEU A 73 4.99 -5.89 -4.77
N LEU A 74 4.55 -7.14 -4.63
CA LEU A 74 3.47 -7.70 -5.43
C LEU A 74 2.15 -6.93 -5.25
N ARG A 75 1.79 -6.59 -4.01
CA ARG A 75 0.60 -5.75 -3.74
C ARG A 75 0.74 -4.35 -4.34
N ALA A 76 1.94 -3.78 -4.41
CA ALA A 76 2.19 -2.50 -5.03
C ALA A 76 2.06 -2.60 -6.56
N MET A 77 2.65 -3.64 -7.16
CA MET A 77 2.55 -3.91 -8.61
C MET A 77 1.11 -4.16 -9.04
N VAL A 78 0.31 -4.94 -8.29
CA VAL A 78 -1.11 -5.15 -8.60
C VAL A 78 -1.89 -3.83 -8.49
N ARG A 79 -1.65 -3.03 -7.45
CA ARG A 79 -2.32 -1.73 -7.28
C ARG A 79 -1.97 -0.76 -8.41
N LEU A 80 -0.70 -0.67 -8.78
CA LEU A 80 -0.21 0.27 -9.79
C LEU A 80 -0.53 -0.21 -11.21
N GLY A 81 -0.40 -1.51 -11.49
CA GLY A 81 -0.71 -2.10 -12.79
C GLY A 81 -2.19 -2.05 -13.13
N LEU A 82 -3.07 -2.37 -12.17
CA LEU A 82 -4.52 -2.34 -12.40
C LEU A 82 -5.04 -0.89 -12.47
N LYS A 83 -4.65 -0.01 -11.53
CA LYS A 83 -5.14 1.38 -11.55
C LYS A 83 -4.47 2.20 -12.65
N GLY A 84 -3.17 2.04 -12.85
CA GLY A 84 -2.39 2.80 -13.82
C GLY A 84 -2.76 2.50 -15.26
N LEU A 85 -3.14 1.25 -15.58
CA LEU A 85 -3.55 0.87 -16.94
C LEU A 85 -5.03 1.18 -17.21
N PHE A 86 -5.93 0.81 -16.29
CA PHE A 86 -7.37 0.90 -16.56
C PHE A 86 -7.94 2.31 -16.38
N ALA A 87 -7.41 3.12 -15.45
CA ALA A 87 -7.93 4.47 -15.22
C ALA A 87 -7.83 5.42 -16.44
N PRO A 88 -6.68 5.55 -17.13
CA PRO A 88 -6.60 6.44 -18.31
C PRO A 88 -7.36 5.88 -19.51
N MET A 89 -7.44 4.56 -19.66
CA MET A 89 -8.19 3.89 -20.73
C MET A 89 -9.68 4.17 -20.61
N VAL A 90 -10.25 4.01 -19.42
CA VAL A 90 -11.68 4.32 -19.15
C VAL A 90 -11.95 5.83 -19.32
N GLY A 91 -11.05 6.70 -18.84
CA GLY A 91 -11.19 8.15 -18.99
C GLY A 91 -11.21 8.59 -20.46
N ARG A 92 -10.31 8.07 -21.30
CA ARG A 92 -10.28 8.37 -22.74
C ARG A 92 -11.51 7.83 -23.47
N LEU A 93 -11.97 6.62 -23.15
CA LEU A 93 -13.17 6.05 -23.75
C LEU A 93 -14.42 6.89 -23.41
N ALA A 94 -14.56 7.32 -22.16
CA ALA A 94 -15.66 8.18 -21.74
C ALA A 94 -15.63 9.54 -22.44
N MET A 95 -14.45 10.15 -22.60
CA MET A 95 -14.29 11.41 -23.34
C MET A 95 -14.66 11.28 -24.82
N LEU A 96 -14.25 10.19 -25.47
CA LEU A 96 -14.64 9.94 -26.86
C LEU A 96 -16.14 9.70 -27.00
N ALA A 97 -16.75 8.97 -26.07
CA ALA A 97 -18.19 8.72 -26.06
C ALA A 97 -19.00 10.01 -25.86
N THR A 98 -18.58 10.93 -24.98
CA THR A 98 -19.26 12.22 -24.78
C THR A 98 -19.13 13.14 -25.99
N VAL A 99 -17.96 13.19 -26.62
CA VAL A 99 -17.74 13.96 -27.86
C VAL A 99 -18.58 13.42 -29.02
N LEU A 100 -18.67 12.09 -29.15
CA LEU A 100 -19.50 11.44 -30.16
C LEU A 100 -21.00 11.71 -29.92
N ALA A 101 -21.46 11.58 -28.67
CA ALA A 101 -22.85 11.86 -28.31
C ALA A 101 -23.22 13.33 -28.57
N LEU A 102 -22.31 14.27 -28.27
CA LEU A 102 -22.49 15.70 -28.55
C LEU A 102 -22.56 15.96 -30.07
N SER A 103 -21.69 15.31 -30.85
CA SER A 103 -21.65 15.43 -32.31
C SER A 103 -22.90 14.85 -32.99
N LEU A 104 -23.40 13.70 -32.49
CA LEU A 104 -24.65 13.10 -32.96
C LEU A 104 -25.86 13.97 -32.60
N LYS A 105 -25.89 14.56 -31.40
CA LYS A 105 -26.94 15.51 -30.98
C LYS A 105 -26.95 16.74 -31.89
N ALA A 106 -25.78 17.28 -32.23
CA ALA A 106 -25.63 18.42 -33.13
C ALA A 106 -26.06 18.11 -34.58
N SER A 107 -25.82 16.89 -35.05
CA SER A 107 -26.29 16.42 -36.36
C SER A 107 -27.82 16.28 -36.40
N ASN A 108 -28.42 15.72 -35.35
CA ASN A 108 -29.87 15.49 -35.24
C ASN A 108 -30.71 16.77 -35.05
N THR A 109 -30.09 17.89 -34.65
CA THR A 109 -30.75 19.20 -34.52
C THR A 109 -30.75 20.03 -35.79
N ARG A 110 -30.32 19.49 -36.96
CA ARG A 110 -30.52 20.19 -38.24
C ARG A 110 -32.01 20.08 -38.61
N PRO A 111 -32.83 21.14 -38.48
CA PRO A 111 -34.20 21.06 -38.90
C PRO A 111 -34.21 20.83 -40.42
N HIS A 112 -34.96 19.82 -40.87
CA HIS A 112 -35.46 19.72 -42.24
C HIS A 112 -36.32 20.96 -42.52
N ARG A 113 -35.68 22.09 -42.84
CA ARG A 113 -36.33 23.34 -43.23
C ARG A 113 -35.78 23.78 -44.58
N LEU A 114 -35.87 22.90 -45.58
CA LEU A 114 -35.68 23.20 -47.01
C LEU A 114 -36.55 22.27 -47.87
N ALA A 115 -37.82 22.10 -47.51
CA ALA A 115 -38.81 21.37 -48.34
C ALA A 115 -39.99 22.25 -48.81
N TRP A 116 -39.90 23.57 -48.62
CA TRP A 116 -40.97 24.51 -48.99
C TRP A 116 -40.38 25.75 -49.65
N CYS A 117 -39.76 25.59 -50.83
CA CYS A 117 -39.46 26.70 -51.74
C CYS A 117 -38.89 26.17 -53.07
N VAL A 118 -39.71 25.57 -53.92
CA VAL A 118 -39.66 25.78 -55.38
C VAL A 118 -41.09 25.56 -55.88
N TRP A 119 -41.53 26.53 -56.68
CA TRP A 119 -42.81 26.63 -57.38
C TRP A 119 -43.17 25.41 -58.23
#